data_AF-A0A439CW68-F1
#
_entry.id   AF-A0A439CW68-F1
#
_cell.length_a   1.000
_cell.length_b   1.000
_cell.length_c   1.000
_cell.angle_alpha   90.00
_cell.angle_beta   90.00
_cell.angle_gamma   90.00
#
_symmetry.space_group_name_H-M   'P 1'
#
loop_
_entity.id
_entity.type
_entity.pdbx_description
1 polymer ?
#
loop_
_entity_poly.entity_id
_entity_poly.type
_entity_poly.pdbx_seq_one_letter_code
_entity_poly.pdbx_strand_id
1 'polypeptide(L)'
;MALSHNAFIRGFNSIYQQAPRLTLDANKPDFVGYCLSWVDCVVTHHHYEETELFPNIDKAAGQKGLMDGAMHEHEAFYGLLNIMDSFKEPLHNHLKAEPPAIAALAKFSTAEKPIDILGIAETAGRKQVNLSFMLNTLPVFFLNMETATFEDGMWHEVFPPFKGFPRAIMLRLIPMWQSRRWRFVSCARDGHVKPLAV
;
A
#
# COMPACT_ATOMS: atom_id res chain seq x y z
N MET A 1 -2.71 -32.69 -1.98
CA MET A 1 -2.00 -32.10 -0.83
C MET A 1 -0.66 -31.52 -1.25
N ALA A 2 0.44 -32.28 -1.28
CA ALA A 2 1.77 -31.74 -1.59
C ALA A 2 1.85 -31.04 -2.96
N LEU A 3 1.17 -31.56 -3.99
CA LEU A 3 1.13 -30.93 -5.31
C LEU A 3 0.41 -29.58 -5.31
N SER A 4 -0.74 -29.47 -4.62
CA SER A 4 -1.48 -28.22 -4.46
C SER A 4 -0.62 -27.16 -3.76
N HIS A 5 0.01 -27.53 -2.65
CA HIS A 5 0.89 -26.62 -1.90
C HIS A 5 2.11 -26.17 -2.70
N ASN A 6 2.72 -27.07 -3.49
CA ASN A 6 3.78 -26.68 -4.42
C ASN A 6 3.28 -25.68 -5.49
N ALA A 7 2.06 -25.82 -5.99
CA ALA A 7 1.46 -24.85 -6.90
C ALA A 7 1.27 -23.48 -6.21
N PHE A 8 0.80 -23.46 -4.95
CA PHE A 8 0.65 -22.23 -4.18
C PHE A 8 1.97 -21.52 -3.96
N ILE A 9 3.01 -22.24 -3.53
CA ILE A 9 4.37 -21.68 -3.35
C ILE A 9 4.89 -21.08 -4.65
N ARG A 10 4.73 -21.77 -5.78
CA ARG A 10 5.18 -21.27 -7.09
C ARG A 10 4.37 -20.05 -7.54
N GLY A 11 3.06 -20.06 -7.31
CA GLY A 11 2.20 -18.90 -7.59
C GLY A 11 2.57 -17.68 -6.75
N PHE A 12 2.81 -17.86 -5.44
CA PHE A 12 3.27 -16.80 -4.56
C PHE A 12 4.63 -16.24 -4.99
N ASN A 13 5.59 -17.11 -5.30
CA ASN A 13 6.89 -16.69 -5.81
C ASN A 13 6.77 -15.93 -7.14
N SER A 14 5.85 -16.33 -8.01
CA SER A 14 5.53 -15.63 -9.26
C SER A 14 5.03 -14.22 -9.00
N ILE A 15 4.06 -14.06 -8.08
CA ILE A 15 3.54 -12.75 -7.66
C ILE A 15 4.69 -11.89 -7.11
N TYR A 16 5.45 -12.42 -6.15
CA TYR A 16 6.53 -11.70 -5.49
C TYR A 16 7.61 -11.22 -6.46
N GLN A 17 8.02 -12.06 -7.41
CA GLN A 17 9.06 -11.73 -8.38
C GLN A 17 8.59 -10.77 -9.48
N GLN A 18 7.32 -10.84 -9.86
CA GLN A 18 6.76 -10.02 -10.95
C GLN A 18 6.26 -8.66 -10.47
N ALA A 19 5.74 -8.56 -9.25
CA ALA A 19 5.22 -7.32 -8.68
C ALA A 19 6.18 -6.11 -8.85
N PRO A 20 7.48 -6.19 -8.53
CA PRO A 20 8.40 -5.05 -8.69
C PRO A 20 8.85 -4.83 -10.14
N ARG A 21 8.51 -5.72 -11.08
CA ARG A 21 8.97 -5.70 -12.49
C ARG A 21 7.89 -5.28 -13.48
N LEU A 22 6.69 -4.95 -13.01
CA LEU A 22 5.62 -4.41 -13.86
C LEU A 22 5.94 -2.99 -14.29
N THR A 23 6.51 -2.86 -15.49
CA THR A 23 6.92 -1.57 -16.08
C THR A 23 5.85 -0.93 -16.96
N LEU A 24 4.88 -1.72 -17.44
CA LEU A 24 3.80 -1.24 -18.29
C LEU A 24 2.50 -1.13 -17.47
N ASP A 25 1.93 0.07 -17.42
CA ASP A 25 0.67 0.33 -16.71
C ASP A 25 -0.48 -0.54 -17.21
N ALA A 26 -0.49 -0.85 -18.51
CA ALA A 26 -1.49 -1.72 -19.13
C ALA A 26 -1.53 -3.15 -18.54
N ASN A 27 -0.42 -3.64 -17.98
CA ASN A 27 -0.35 -4.99 -17.40
C ASN A 27 -0.76 -5.04 -15.92
N LYS A 28 -0.89 -3.88 -15.25
CA LYS A 28 -1.22 -3.83 -13.82
C LYS A 28 -2.59 -4.45 -13.50
N PRO A 29 -3.67 -4.18 -14.26
CA PRO A 29 -4.97 -4.81 -14.01
C PRO A 29 -4.93 -6.35 -14.11
N ASP A 30 -4.27 -6.88 -15.14
CA ASP A 30 -4.16 -8.33 -15.35
C ASP A 30 -3.34 -9.00 -14.24
N PHE A 31 -2.25 -8.36 -13.81
CA PHE A 31 -1.46 -8.86 -12.68
C PHE A 31 -2.25 -8.86 -11.37
N VAL A 32 -3.04 -7.82 -11.11
CA VAL A 32 -3.95 -7.80 -9.95
C VAL A 32 -4.97 -8.94 -10.04
N GLY A 33 -5.55 -9.18 -11.22
CA GLY A 33 -6.45 -10.32 -11.45
C GLY A 33 -5.79 -11.68 -11.18
N TYR A 34 -4.53 -11.86 -11.59
CA TYR A 34 -3.74 -13.05 -11.27
C TYR A 34 -3.51 -13.22 -9.77
N CYS A 35 -3.15 -12.15 -9.06
CA CYS A 35 -2.99 -12.16 -7.60
C CYS A 35 -4.29 -12.56 -6.89
N LEU A 36 -5.42 -11.98 -7.30
CA LEU A 36 -6.74 -12.32 -6.74
C LEU A 36 -7.10 -13.78 -7.00
N SER A 37 -6.87 -14.28 -8.22
CA SER A 37 -7.11 -15.70 -8.55
C SER A 37 -6.28 -16.66 -7.70
N TRP A 38 -5.03 -16.29 -7.39
CA TRP A 38 -4.18 -17.06 -6.49
C TRP A 38 -4.74 -17.09 -5.07
N VAL A 39 -5.17 -15.93 -4.55
CA VAL A 39 -5.81 -15.83 -3.22
C VAL A 39 -7.06 -16.70 -3.16
N ASP A 40 -7.96 -16.58 -4.14
CA ASP A 40 -9.21 -17.36 -4.21
C ASP A 40 -8.93 -18.87 -4.24
N CYS A 41 -7.86 -19.28 -4.94
CA CYS A 41 -7.46 -20.69 -5.01
C CYS A 41 -7.01 -21.23 -3.64
N VAL A 42 -6.20 -20.46 -2.89
CA VAL A 42 -5.76 -20.82 -1.54
C VAL A 42 -6.93 -20.86 -0.56
N VAL A 43 -7.80 -19.84 -0.58
CA VAL A 43 -9.01 -19.80 0.26
C VAL A 43 -9.93 -20.99 -0.01
N THR A 44 -10.18 -21.30 -1.28
CA THR A 44 -11.01 -22.45 -1.66
C THR A 44 -10.40 -23.78 -1.20
N HIS A 45 -9.07 -23.92 -1.31
CA HIS A 45 -8.34 -25.11 -0.88
C HIS A 45 -8.43 -25.31 0.64
N HIS A 46 -8.18 -24.25 1.43
CA HIS A 46 -8.31 -24.30 2.90
C HIS A 46 -9.75 -24.60 3.32
N HIS A 47 -10.75 -23.98 2.67
CA HIS A 47 -12.16 -24.25 2.97
C HIS A 47 -12.51 -25.73 2.75
N TYR A 48 -12.07 -26.32 1.65
CA TYR A 48 -12.24 -27.75 1.38
C TYR A 48 -11.53 -28.60 2.45
N GLU A 49 -10.32 -28.23 2.84
CA GLU A 49 -9.59 -28.94 3.89
C GLU A 49 -10.35 -28.95 5.22
N GLU A 50 -10.82 -27.79 5.66
CA GLU A 50 -11.48 -27.61 6.96
C GLU A 50 -12.88 -28.22 7.02
N THR A 51 -13.63 -28.19 5.92
CA THR A 51 -15.02 -28.65 5.89
C THR A 51 -15.17 -30.10 5.48
N GLU A 52 -14.25 -30.62 4.66
CA GLU A 52 -14.37 -31.97 4.09
C GLU A 52 -13.18 -32.85 4.46
N LEU A 53 -11.94 -32.44 4.20
CA LEU A 53 -10.79 -33.33 4.35
C LEU A 53 -10.47 -33.67 5.81
N PHE A 54 -10.27 -32.65 6.65
CA PHE A 54 -9.84 -32.82 8.04
C PHE A 54 -10.89 -33.56 8.88
N PRO A 55 -12.21 -33.25 8.78
CA PRO A 55 -13.23 -34.02 9.49
C PRO A 55 -13.26 -35.50 9.07
N ASN A 56 -13.01 -35.80 7.79
CA ASN A 56 -12.95 -37.18 7.31
C ASN A 56 -11.67 -37.90 7.78
N ILE A 57 -10.54 -37.20 7.91
CA ILE A 57 -9.32 -37.74 8.54
C ILE A 57 -9.59 -38.10 10.01
N ASP A 58 -10.18 -37.18 10.77
CA ASP A 58 -10.53 -37.40 12.18
C ASP A 58 -11.45 -38.63 12.33
N LYS A 59 -12.48 -38.74 11.46
CA LYS A 59 -13.39 -39.88 11.44
C LYS A 59 -12.69 -41.19 11.14
N ALA A 60 -11.79 -41.20 10.15
CA ALA A 60 -11.04 -42.40 9.77
C ALA A 60 -10.04 -42.84 10.85
N ALA A 61 -9.45 -41.88 11.56
CA ALA A 61 -8.52 -42.14 12.65
C ALA A 61 -9.21 -42.44 14.00
N GLY A 62 -10.52 -42.15 14.12
CA GLY A 62 -11.26 -42.27 15.38
C GLY A 62 -10.81 -41.27 16.47
N GLN A 63 -10.08 -40.23 16.08
CA GLN A 63 -9.51 -39.21 16.95
C GLN A 63 -9.79 -37.82 16.36
N LYS A 64 -10.19 -36.87 17.21
CA LYS A 64 -10.44 -35.49 16.79
C LYS A 64 -9.20 -34.61 16.91
N GLY A 65 -9.16 -33.56 16.10
CA GLY A 65 -8.21 -32.46 16.22
C GLY A 65 -6.81 -32.80 15.71
N LEU A 66 -6.70 -33.79 14.82
CA LEU A 66 -5.40 -34.18 14.25
C LEU A 66 -4.79 -33.06 13.39
N MET A 67 -5.63 -32.16 12.87
CA MET A 67 -5.25 -31.08 11.97
C MET A 67 -5.49 -29.67 12.57
N ASP A 68 -5.73 -29.56 13.88
CA ASP A 68 -5.99 -28.26 14.54
C ASP A 68 -4.84 -27.26 14.35
N GLY A 69 -3.59 -27.76 14.27
CA GLY A 69 -2.43 -26.92 13.95
C GLY A 69 -2.52 -26.28 12.56
N ALA A 70 -2.94 -27.05 11.55
CA ALA A 70 -3.12 -26.53 10.20
C ALA A 70 -4.29 -25.53 10.13
N MET A 71 -5.39 -25.80 10.84
CA MET A 71 -6.51 -24.85 10.96
C MET A 71 -6.05 -23.52 11.58
N HIS A 72 -5.22 -23.57 12.62
CA HIS A 72 -4.67 -22.35 13.23
C HIS A 72 -3.77 -21.57 12.27
N GLU A 73 -3.00 -22.25 11.43
CA GLU A 73 -2.20 -21.62 10.38
C GLU A 73 -3.07 -20.97 9.29
N HIS A 74 -4.17 -21.61 8.89
CA HIS A 74 -5.13 -21.05 7.92
C HIS A 74 -5.79 -19.77 8.44
N GLU A 75 -6.17 -19.73 9.73
CA GLU A 75 -6.76 -18.55 10.38
C GLU A 75 -5.86 -17.30 10.27
N ALA A 76 -4.54 -17.46 10.36
CA ALA A 76 -3.61 -16.34 10.21
C ALA A 76 -3.67 -15.72 8.80
N PHE A 77 -3.87 -16.55 7.77
CA PHE A 77 -4.02 -16.08 6.39
C PHE A 77 -5.34 -15.34 6.18
N TYR A 78 -6.45 -15.90 6.69
CA TYR A 78 -7.75 -15.23 6.65
C TYR A 78 -7.76 -13.92 7.43
N GLY A 79 -7.07 -13.86 8.57
CA GLY A 79 -6.93 -12.65 9.37
C GLY A 79 -6.36 -11.48 8.58
N LEU A 80 -5.30 -11.71 7.80
CA LEU A 80 -4.72 -10.66 6.94
C LEU A 80 -5.67 -10.22 5.83
N LEU A 81 -6.31 -11.16 5.13
CA LEU A 81 -7.26 -10.86 4.07
C LEU A 81 -8.44 -10.06 4.60
N ASN A 82 -9.02 -10.48 5.74
CA ASN A 82 -10.12 -9.79 6.40
C ASN A 82 -9.74 -8.38 6.84
N ILE A 83 -8.52 -8.17 7.36
CA ILE A 83 -8.04 -6.83 7.68
C ILE A 83 -8.00 -5.97 6.41
N MET A 84 -7.33 -6.45 5.35
CA MET A 84 -7.23 -5.70 4.09
C MET A 84 -8.61 -5.38 3.50
N ASP A 85 -9.51 -6.36 3.48
CA ASP A 85 -10.87 -6.20 2.98
C ASP A 85 -11.69 -5.24 3.83
N SER A 86 -11.52 -5.26 5.15
CA SER A 86 -12.29 -4.39 6.06
C SER A 86 -12.00 -2.90 5.89
N PHE A 87 -10.81 -2.51 5.40
CA PHE A 87 -10.46 -1.09 5.23
C PHE A 87 -10.27 -0.65 3.78
N LYS A 88 -10.14 -1.56 2.80
CA LYS A 88 -9.87 -1.18 1.40
C LYS A 88 -10.91 -0.21 0.83
N GLU A 89 -12.20 -0.49 1.05
CA GLU A 89 -13.29 0.35 0.53
C GLU A 89 -13.40 1.68 1.28
N PRO A 90 -13.44 1.72 2.63
CA PRO A 90 -13.41 2.99 3.37
C PRO A 90 -12.23 3.88 2.98
N LEU A 91 -11.02 3.31 2.85
CA LEU A 91 -9.82 4.04 2.46
C LEU A 91 -9.93 4.59 1.03
N HIS A 92 -10.32 3.75 0.06
CA HIS A 92 -10.49 4.18 -1.32
C HIS A 92 -11.54 5.29 -1.45
N ASN A 93 -12.70 5.11 -0.79
CA ASN A 93 -13.79 6.08 -0.82
C ASN A 93 -13.37 7.41 -0.20
N HIS A 94 -12.67 7.40 0.93
CA HIS A 94 -12.11 8.60 1.55
C HIS A 94 -11.16 9.35 0.60
N LEU A 95 -10.14 8.64 0.08
CA LEU A 95 -9.12 9.24 -0.79
C LEU A 95 -9.71 9.80 -2.10
N LYS A 96 -10.74 9.15 -2.64
CA LYS A 96 -11.44 9.59 -3.86
C LYS A 96 -12.40 10.76 -3.62
N ALA A 97 -13.10 10.77 -2.49
CA ALA A 97 -14.17 11.74 -2.24
C ALA A 97 -13.66 13.12 -1.82
N GLU A 98 -12.53 13.18 -1.12
CA GLU A 98 -12.05 14.42 -0.51
C GLU A 98 -11.58 15.47 -1.54
N PRO A 99 -10.76 15.17 -2.56
CA PRO A 99 -10.29 16.18 -3.52
C PRO A 99 -11.41 16.95 -4.24
N PRO A 100 -12.43 16.31 -4.85
CA PRO A 100 -13.52 17.05 -5.50
C PRO A 100 -14.38 17.83 -4.49
N ALA A 101 -14.53 17.34 -3.26
CA ALA A 101 -15.25 18.06 -2.21
C ALA A 101 -14.53 19.37 -1.83
N ILE A 102 -13.20 19.33 -1.69
CA ILE A 102 -12.37 20.52 -1.45
C ILE A 102 -12.43 21.47 -2.65
N ALA A 103 -12.30 20.96 -3.87
CA ALA A 103 -12.39 21.78 -5.09
C ALA A 103 -13.75 22.48 -5.20
N ALA A 104 -14.84 21.81 -4.82
CA ALA A 104 -16.18 22.39 -4.81
C ALA A 104 -16.36 23.54 -3.80
N LEU A 105 -15.47 23.68 -2.81
CA LEU A 105 -15.48 24.84 -1.89
C LEU A 105 -15.05 26.13 -2.59
N ALA A 106 -14.45 26.07 -3.78
CA ALA A 106 -14.09 27.26 -4.56
C ALA A 106 -15.27 28.22 -4.78
N LYS A 107 -16.51 27.72 -4.83
CA LYS A 107 -17.74 28.52 -4.92
C LYS A 107 -17.94 29.52 -3.78
N PHE A 108 -17.26 29.31 -2.65
CA PHE A 108 -17.31 30.21 -1.49
C PHE A 108 -16.23 31.29 -1.52
N SER A 109 -15.28 31.21 -2.45
CA SER A 109 -14.27 32.24 -2.68
C SER A 109 -14.79 33.23 -3.71
N THR A 110 -15.17 34.44 -3.30
CA THR A 110 -15.64 35.50 -4.21
C THR A 110 -14.58 36.57 -4.42
N ALA A 111 -14.79 37.48 -5.38
CA ALA A 111 -13.86 38.60 -5.62
C ALA A 111 -13.76 39.54 -4.40
N GLU A 112 -14.86 39.70 -3.67
CA GLU A 112 -14.96 40.55 -2.47
C GLU A 112 -14.42 39.84 -1.22
N LYS A 113 -14.47 38.51 -1.19
CA LYS A 113 -14.00 37.69 -0.08
C LYS A 113 -13.24 36.46 -0.60
N PRO A 114 -12.01 36.64 -1.11
CA PRO A 114 -11.21 35.54 -1.58
C PRO A 114 -10.79 34.63 -0.40
N ILE A 115 -10.78 33.32 -0.62
CA ILE A 115 -10.28 32.35 0.35
C ILE A 115 -8.85 31.97 -0.06
N ASP A 116 -7.88 32.32 0.77
CA ASP A 116 -6.50 31.86 0.63
C ASP A 116 -6.34 30.45 1.21
N ILE A 117 -6.78 29.45 0.45
CA ILE A 117 -6.72 28.04 0.86
C ILE A 117 -5.28 27.57 1.10
N LEU A 118 -4.31 28.10 0.34
CA LEU A 118 -2.90 27.75 0.47
C LEU A 118 -2.32 28.33 1.77
N GLY A 119 -2.62 29.58 2.10
CA GLY A 119 -2.22 30.20 3.37
C GLY A 119 -2.85 29.52 4.59
N ILE A 120 -4.11 29.08 4.47
CA ILE A 120 -4.77 28.27 5.51
C ILE A 120 -4.05 26.93 5.70
N ALA A 121 -3.78 26.20 4.60
CA ALA A 121 -3.09 24.93 4.64
C ALA A 121 -1.66 25.07 5.19
N GLU A 122 -0.93 26.12 4.82
CA GLU A 122 0.40 26.41 5.34
C GLU A 122 0.36 26.67 6.85
N THR A 123 -0.56 27.52 7.31
CA THR A 123 -0.70 27.87 8.73
C THR A 123 -1.08 26.64 9.57
N ALA A 124 -1.99 25.81 9.08
CA ALA A 124 -2.37 24.57 9.73
C ALA A 124 -1.21 23.56 9.74
N GLY A 125 -0.52 23.41 8.60
CA GLY A 125 0.63 22.51 8.44
C GLY A 125 1.77 22.86 9.40
N ARG A 126 2.12 24.15 9.53
CA ARG A 126 3.18 24.60 10.46
C ARG A 126 2.92 24.18 11.91
N LYS A 127 1.66 24.11 12.34
CA LYS A 127 1.30 23.66 13.70
C LYS A 127 1.49 22.16 13.91
N GLN A 128 1.47 21.37 12.83
CA GLN A 128 1.66 19.92 12.89
C GLN A 128 3.15 19.52 12.89
N VAL A 129 4.04 20.39 12.37
CA VAL A 129 5.46 20.10 12.27
C VAL A 129 6.11 20.05 13.66
N ASN A 130 6.40 18.84 14.11
CA ASN A 130 7.24 18.55 15.26
C ASN A 130 8.33 17.53 14.87
N LEU A 131 9.27 17.25 15.76
CA LEU A 131 10.39 16.35 15.47
C LEU A 131 9.93 14.94 15.06
N SER A 132 8.90 14.40 15.72
CA SER A 132 8.36 13.07 15.37
C SER A 132 7.75 13.07 13.98
N PHE A 133 6.94 14.08 13.66
CA PHE A 133 6.35 14.26 12.34
C PHE A 133 7.43 14.40 11.26
N MET A 134 8.49 15.17 11.52
CA MET A 134 9.61 15.32 10.59
C MET A 134 10.35 14.01 10.33
N LEU A 135 10.62 13.22 11.36
CA LEU A 135 11.43 12.00 11.23
C LEU A 135 10.62 10.78 10.77
N ASN A 136 9.32 10.73 11.03
CA ASN A 136 8.49 9.53 10.80
C ASN A 136 7.38 9.71 9.77
N THR A 137 6.86 10.93 9.56
CA THR A 137 5.70 11.15 8.68
C THR A 137 6.11 11.79 7.35
N LEU A 138 6.93 12.84 7.39
CA LEU A 138 7.37 13.52 6.16
C LEU A 138 8.11 12.62 5.16
N PRO A 139 8.96 11.65 5.57
CA PRO A 139 9.56 10.71 4.64
C PRO A 139 8.54 9.85 3.91
N VAL A 140 7.43 9.47 4.54
CA VAL A 140 6.35 8.74 3.87
C VAL A 140 5.76 9.60 2.76
N PHE A 141 5.49 10.87 3.04
CA PHE A 141 4.86 11.77 2.08
C PHE A 141 5.79 12.07 0.90
N PHE A 142 7.05 12.43 1.17
CA PHE A 142 7.98 12.85 0.11
C PHE A 142 8.60 11.71 -0.68
N LEU A 143 8.79 10.53 -0.09
CA LEU A 143 9.45 9.41 -0.77
C LEU A 143 8.45 8.43 -1.43
N ASN A 144 7.15 8.68 -1.33
CA ASN A 144 6.14 7.90 -2.05
C ASN A 144 5.38 8.70 -3.11
N MET A 145 5.65 10.00 -3.25
CA MET A 145 5.07 10.83 -4.31
C MET A 145 5.99 10.80 -5.53
N GLU A 146 5.51 10.19 -6.61
CA GLU A 146 6.15 10.30 -7.92
C GLU A 146 5.89 11.71 -8.45
N THR A 147 6.95 12.42 -8.81
CA THR A 147 6.82 13.80 -9.31
C THR A 147 7.40 13.99 -10.70
N ALA A 148 8.21 13.05 -11.19
CA ALA A 148 8.96 13.22 -12.42
C ALA A 148 8.15 12.96 -13.70
N THR A 149 7.17 12.06 -13.64
CA THR A 149 6.37 11.66 -14.81
C THR A 149 4.87 11.75 -14.56
N PHE A 150 4.43 11.71 -13.30
CA PHE A 150 3.06 11.88 -12.89
C PHE A 150 2.54 13.26 -13.34
N GLU A 151 1.39 13.26 -14.00
CA GLU A 151 0.78 14.44 -14.63
C GLU A 151 1.79 15.23 -15.48
N ASP A 152 2.46 14.51 -16.40
CA ASP A 152 3.46 15.06 -17.33
C ASP A 152 4.63 15.79 -16.63
N GLY A 153 4.95 15.36 -15.40
CA GLY A 153 6.05 15.92 -14.60
C GLY A 153 5.75 17.30 -14.02
N MET A 154 4.49 17.75 -14.03
CA MET A 154 4.12 19.08 -13.53
C MET A 154 4.52 19.32 -12.07
N TRP A 155 4.73 18.25 -11.29
CA TRP A 155 5.05 18.32 -9.88
C TRP A 155 6.56 18.28 -9.58
N HIS A 156 7.43 17.95 -10.54
CA HIS A 156 8.84 17.60 -10.27
C HIS A 156 9.64 18.69 -9.54
N GLU A 157 9.39 19.94 -9.91
CA GLU A 157 10.05 21.12 -9.33
C GLU A 157 9.11 21.98 -8.48
N VAL A 158 7.85 21.56 -8.36
CA VAL A 158 6.83 22.19 -7.51
C VAL A 158 6.81 21.53 -6.13
N PHE A 159 6.95 20.21 -6.09
CA PHE A 159 6.88 19.40 -4.89
C PHE A 159 8.13 18.54 -4.69
N PRO A 160 8.70 18.48 -3.47
CA PRO A 160 8.31 19.26 -2.30
C PRO A 160 8.61 20.76 -2.48
N PRO A 161 7.89 21.67 -1.79
CA PRO A 161 8.01 23.13 -1.94
C PRO A 161 9.28 23.69 -1.27
N PHE A 162 10.39 22.96 -1.35
CA PHE A 162 11.69 23.34 -0.83
C PHE A 162 12.68 23.35 -2.00
N LYS A 163 13.59 24.33 -2.02
CA LYS A 163 14.66 24.42 -3.03
C LYS A 163 16.03 24.28 -2.37
N GLY A 164 17.02 23.86 -3.15
CA GLY A 164 18.43 23.80 -2.73
C GLY A 164 18.67 22.97 -1.47
N PHE A 165 19.38 23.55 -0.50
CA PHE A 165 19.84 22.83 0.69
C PHE A 165 18.70 22.29 1.57
N PRO A 166 17.62 23.05 1.87
CA PRO A 166 16.43 22.50 2.52
C PRO A 166 15.85 21.25 1.83
N ARG A 167 15.74 21.22 0.49
CA ARG A 167 15.28 20.04 -0.26
C ARG A 167 16.20 18.85 0.00
N ALA A 168 17.52 19.06 0.00
CA ALA A 168 18.49 18.02 0.29
C ALA A 168 18.38 17.48 1.73
N ILE A 169 18.13 18.33 2.73
CA ILE A 169 17.87 17.88 4.10
C ILE A 169 16.66 16.94 4.13
N MET A 170 15.54 17.37 3.54
CA MET A 170 14.27 16.63 3.59
C MET A 170 14.31 15.30 2.86
N LEU A 171 14.93 15.25 1.67
CA LEU A 171 14.92 14.06 0.82
C LEU A 171 16.12 13.14 1.06
N ARG A 172 17.23 13.65 1.62
CA ARG A 172 18.48 12.87 1.78
C ARG A 172 18.87 12.66 3.23
N LEU A 173 18.91 13.70 4.05
CA LEU A 173 19.44 13.60 5.42
C LEU A 173 18.41 13.02 6.40
N ILE A 174 17.19 13.54 6.42
CA ILE A 174 16.13 13.04 7.31
C ILE A 174 15.89 11.52 7.09
N PRO A 175 15.78 11.01 5.86
CA PRO A 175 15.60 9.58 5.62
C PRO A 175 16.82 8.70 5.94
N MET A 176 17.96 9.26 6.35
CA MET A 176 19.05 8.45 6.93
C MET A 176 18.67 7.95 8.32
N TRP A 177 17.87 8.71 9.06
CA TRP A 177 17.24 8.25 10.28
C TRP A 177 16.26 7.12 9.94
N GLN A 178 16.45 5.95 10.56
CA GLN A 178 15.67 4.74 10.25
C GLN A 178 15.71 4.32 8.76
N SER A 179 16.86 4.47 8.10
CA SER A 179 17.09 4.08 6.70
C SER A 179 16.59 2.68 6.32
N ARG A 180 16.65 1.71 7.25
CA ARG A 180 16.12 0.34 7.05
C ARG A 180 14.61 0.29 6.83
N ARG A 181 13.84 1.27 7.30
CA ARG A 181 12.41 1.45 7.05
C ARG A 181 12.19 2.06 5.68
N TRP A 182 12.93 3.12 5.35
CA TRP A 182 12.73 3.89 4.13
C TRP A 182 13.21 3.20 2.84
N ARG A 183 13.86 2.04 2.93
CA ARG A 183 14.15 1.23 1.74
C ARG A 183 12.89 0.80 0.98
N PHE A 184 11.74 0.71 1.65
CA PHE A 184 10.49 0.20 1.07
C PHE A 184 9.60 1.26 0.40
N VAL A 185 9.98 2.53 0.45
CA VAL A 185 9.23 3.62 -0.20
C VAL A 185 9.23 3.47 -1.73
N SER A 186 8.22 3.99 -2.43
CA SER A 186 8.01 3.76 -3.86
C SER A 186 8.89 4.62 -4.77
N CYS A 187 9.42 5.75 -4.28
CA CYS A 187 10.16 6.70 -5.10
C CYS A 187 11.62 6.86 -4.65
N ALA A 188 12.48 7.14 -5.62
CA ALA A 188 13.83 7.63 -5.40
C ALA A 188 13.79 9.11 -4.98
N ARG A 189 14.94 9.60 -4.50
CA ARG A 189 15.07 10.96 -3.94
C ARG A 189 15.02 12.06 -4.99
N ASP A 190 15.05 11.68 -6.26
CA ASP A 190 14.86 12.55 -7.42
C ASP A 190 13.39 12.61 -7.86
N GLY A 191 12.48 11.84 -7.23
CA GLY A 191 11.04 11.88 -7.54
C GLY A 191 10.60 10.88 -8.60
N HIS A 192 11.50 10.04 -9.13
CA HIS A 192 11.12 8.92 -9.98
C HIS A 192 10.69 7.71 -9.15
N VAL A 193 9.79 6.87 -9.71
CA VAL A 193 9.54 5.53 -9.15
C VAL A 193 10.86 4.75 -9.13
N LYS A 194 11.10 4.03 -8.04
CA LYS A 194 12.22 3.09 -7.95
C LYS A 194 11.70 1.65 -7.78
N PRO A 195 12.50 0.64 -8.14
CA PRO A 195 12.21 -0.72 -7.74
C PRO A 195 12.04 -0.81 -6.22
N LEU A 196 10.97 -1.47 -5.78
CA LEU A 196 10.76 -1.74 -4.36
C LEU A 196 11.89 -2.65 -3.85
N ALA A 197 12.25 -2.50 -2.58
CA ALA A 197 13.31 -3.28 -1.94
C ALA A 197 12.83 -4.71 -1.63
N VAL A 198 12.62 -5.51 -2.68
CA VAL A 198 12.31 -6.94 -2.66
C VAL A 198 12.86 -7.60 -3.92
#